data_AF-A0A1F9KIR8-F1
#
_entry.id   AF-A0A1F9KIR8-F1
#
_cell.length_a   1.000
_cell.length_b   1.000
_cell.length_c   1.000
_cell.angle_alpha   90.00
_cell.angle_beta   90.00
_cell.angle_gamma   90.00
#
_symmetry.space_group_name_H-M   'P 1'
#
loop_
_entity.id
_entity.type
_entity.pdbx_description
1 polymer ?
#
loop_
_entity_poly.entity_id
_entity_poly.type
_entity_poly.pdbx_seq_one_letter_code
_entity_poly.pdbx_strand_id
1 'polypeptide(L)'
;MRQIILFFATGAGTGYIPWFPGSAGTLLAIPLSLGLNRIAGVSLPLALLTLAAFLGLATWLCREAEAILQEKDCRRIVIDEVAGFLLANLFAPAEFKPVALAFILFRIFDIIKVFPAGRAEKIRGGLGVILDDLIVGLYALMIVRLLLFWGAI
;
A
#
# COMPACT_ATOMS: atom_id res chain seq x y z
N MET A 1 3.21 -13.43 20.37
CA MET A 1 2.44 -13.30 19.11
C MET A 1 1.87 -11.90 18.91
N ARG A 2 1.11 -11.30 19.86
CA ARG A 2 0.53 -9.94 19.70
C ARG A 2 1.54 -8.85 19.29
N GLN A 3 2.71 -8.82 19.94
CA GLN A 3 3.76 -7.83 19.63
C GLN A 3 4.31 -7.95 18.20
N ILE A 4 4.42 -9.18 17.68
CA ILE A 4 4.91 -9.44 16.32
C ILE A 4 3.88 -8.94 15.30
N ILE A 5 2.60 -9.23 15.53
CA ILE A 5 1.50 -8.77 14.67
C ILE A 5 1.48 -7.25 14.61
N LEU A 6 1.53 -6.58 15.76
CA LEU A 6 1.57 -5.12 15.81
C LEU A 6 2.82 -4.55 15.16
N PHE A 7 3.98 -5.18 15.34
CA PHE A 7 5.21 -4.73 14.69
C PHE A 7 5.06 -4.68 13.16
N PHE A 8 4.52 -5.73 12.54
CA PHE A 8 4.33 -5.75 11.09
C PHE A 8 3.15 -4.87 10.64
N ALA A 9 2.02 -4.92 11.34
CA ALA A 9 0.83 -4.14 10.98
C ALA A 9 1.07 -2.62 11.07
N THR A 10 1.92 -2.18 12.01
CA THR A 10 2.30 -0.76 12.18
C THR A 10 3.55 -0.37 11.39
N GLY A 11 4.01 -1.21 10.46
CA GLY A 11 5.18 -0.92 9.61
C GLY A 11 6.45 -0.69 10.42
N ALA A 12 6.80 -1.63 11.31
CA ALA A 12 7.96 -1.57 12.20
C ALA A 12 7.98 -0.31 13.11
N GLY A 13 6.81 0.22 13.45
CA GLY A 13 6.65 1.37 14.33
C GLY A 13 6.39 2.70 13.61
N THR A 14 6.41 2.73 12.29
CA THR A 14 6.08 3.94 11.49
C THR A 14 4.65 4.44 11.76
N GLY A 15 3.71 3.53 12.02
CA GLY A 15 2.34 3.86 12.39
C GLY A 15 2.18 4.59 13.73
N TYR A 16 3.23 4.71 14.55
CA TYR A 16 3.19 5.52 15.78
C TYR A 16 3.64 6.97 15.57
N ILE A 17 4.02 7.36 14.35
CA ILE A 17 4.39 8.74 14.06
C ILE A 17 3.14 9.63 14.20
N PRO A 18 3.16 10.68 15.05
CA PRO A 18 1.94 11.33 15.52
C PRO A 18 1.20 12.17 14.47
N TRP A 19 1.92 12.71 13.46
CA TRP A 19 1.35 13.68 12.52
C TRP A 19 0.78 13.03 11.26
N PHE A 20 1.54 12.10 10.67
CA PHE A 20 1.19 11.44 9.41
C PHE A 20 1.67 9.98 9.43
N PRO A 21 1.07 9.13 10.29
CA PRO A 21 1.46 7.72 10.42
C PRO A 21 1.39 7.03 9.05
N GLY A 22 0.37 7.38 8.28
CA GLY A 22 0.20 6.89 6.94
C GLY A 22 1.33 7.25 5.98
N SER A 23 1.61 8.54 5.82
CA SER A 23 2.73 8.96 4.96
C SER A 23 4.06 8.32 5.37
N ALA A 24 4.29 8.07 6.66
CA ALA A 24 5.46 7.33 7.12
C ALA A 24 5.44 5.84 6.72
N GLY A 25 4.30 5.17 6.82
CA GLY A 25 4.10 3.80 6.32
C GLY A 25 4.28 3.70 4.80
N THR A 26 3.74 4.67 4.06
CA THR A 26 3.92 4.75 2.60
C THR A 26 5.40 5.00 2.23
N LEU A 27 6.14 5.79 3.00
CA LEU A 27 7.59 5.97 2.79
C LEU A 27 8.36 4.66 3.01
N LEU A 28 7.99 3.87 4.03
CA LEU A 28 8.53 2.53 4.25
C LEU A 28 8.24 1.58 3.06
N ALA A 29 7.12 1.79 2.36
CA ALA A 29 6.74 0.99 1.20
C ALA A 29 7.62 1.22 -0.03
N ILE A 30 8.34 2.35 -0.12
CA ILE A 30 9.23 2.67 -1.25
C ILE A 30 10.27 1.57 -1.51
N PRO A 31 11.17 1.22 -0.57
CA PRO A 31 12.16 0.17 -0.80
C PRO A 31 11.51 -1.19 -1.11
N LEU A 32 10.36 -1.51 -0.51
CA LEU A 32 9.63 -2.75 -0.80
C LEU A 32 9.11 -2.79 -2.23
N SER A 33 8.54 -1.67 -2.72
CA SER A 33 8.04 -1.56 -4.09
C SER A 33 9.17 -1.65 -5.13
N LEU A 34 10.33 -1.05 -4.85
CA LEU A 34 11.50 -1.15 -5.71
C LEU A 34 12.05 -2.60 -5.75
N GLY A 35 12.02 -3.30 -4.60
CA GLY A 35 12.33 -4.73 -4.53
C GLY A 35 11.37 -5.56 -5.39
N LEU A 36 10.07 -5.30 -5.29
CA LEU A 36 9.04 -5.95 -6.11
C LEU A 36 9.26 -5.71 -7.62
N ASN A 37 9.61 -4.48 -8.02
CA ASN A 37 9.90 -4.15 -9.41
C ASN A 37 11.17 -4.84 -9.92
N ARG A 38 12.18 -5.03 -9.07
CA ARG A 38 13.36 -5.85 -9.43
C ARG A 38 12.98 -7.30 -9.67
N ILE A 39 12.12 -7.88 -8.84
CA ILE A 39 11.60 -9.24 -9.06
C ILE A 39 10.83 -9.29 -10.38
N ALA A 40 10.01 -8.28 -10.68
CA ALA A 40 9.25 -8.22 -11.93
C ALA A 40 10.13 -8.17 -13.17
N GLY A 41 11.30 -7.50 -13.09
CA GLY A 41 12.29 -7.49 -14.17
C GLY A 41 12.98 -8.84 -14.41
N VAL A 42 13.01 -9.72 -13.40
CA VAL A 42 13.57 -11.08 -13.51
C VAL A 42 12.49 -12.09 -13.91
N SER A 43 11.33 -12.03 -13.27
CA SER A 43 10.21 -12.95 -13.49
C SER A 43 8.89 -12.29 -13.07
N LEU A 44 8.07 -11.94 -14.06
CA LEU A 44 6.75 -11.38 -13.83
C LEU A 44 5.84 -12.33 -13.00
N PRO A 45 5.76 -13.65 -13.28
CA PRO A 45 4.97 -14.56 -12.44
C PRO A 45 5.40 -14.57 -10.98
N LEU A 46 6.72 -14.49 -10.72
CA LEU A 46 7.23 -14.46 -9.35
C LEU A 46 6.84 -13.17 -8.65
N ALA A 47 6.94 -12.01 -9.31
CA ALA A 47 6.53 -10.73 -8.73
C ALA A 47 5.04 -10.71 -8.38
N LEU A 48 4.17 -11.20 -9.28
CA LEU A 48 2.74 -11.29 -9.02
C LEU A 48 2.42 -12.24 -7.86
N LEU A 49 3.14 -13.36 -7.75
CA LEU A 49 3.02 -14.27 -6.61
C LEU A 49 3.48 -13.61 -5.30
N THR A 50 4.60 -12.89 -5.33
CA THR A 50 5.10 -12.13 -4.17
C THR A 50 4.10 -11.08 -3.72
N LEU A 51 3.54 -10.30 -4.66
CA LEU A 51 2.50 -9.31 -4.36
C LEU A 51 1.27 -9.99 -3.76
N ALA A 52 0.74 -11.04 -4.39
CA ALA A 52 -0.43 -11.76 -3.88
C ALA A 52 -0.21 -12.34 -2.48
N ALA A 53 0.96 -12.91 -2.21
CA ALA A 53 1.34 -13.41 -0.88
C ALA A 53 1.40 -12.26 0.15
N PHE A 54 1.96 -11.11 -0.24
CA PHE A 54 1.99 -9.92 0.61
C PHE A 54 0.58 -9.42 0.93
N LEU A 55 -0.32 -9.34 -0.06
CA LEU A 55 -1.72 -8.91 0.15
C LEU A 55 -2.46 -9.84 1.10
N GLY A 56 -2.26 -11.16 0.97
CA GLY A 56 -2.82 -12.14 1.90
C GLY A 56 -2.31 -11.94 3.33
N LEU A 57 -1.00 -11.73 3.50
CA LEU A 57 -0.40 -11.45 4.79
C LEU A 57 -0.90 -10.12 5.38
N ALA A 58 -0.93 -9.05 4.59
CA ALA A 58 -1.38 -7.73 5.01
C ALA A 58 -2.84 -7.77 5.47
N THR A 59 -3.72 -8.43 4.72
CA THR A 59 -5.12 -8.64 5.09
C THR A 59 -5.26 -9.34 6.45
N TRP A 60 -4.49 -10.41 6.66
CA TRP A 60 -4.48 -11.13 7.93
C TRP A 60 -3.96 -10.25 9.07
N LEU A 61 -2.84 -9.54 8.85
CA LEU A 61 -2.26 -8.63 9.84
C LEU A 61 -3.20 -7.50 10.22
N CYS A 62 -3.89 -6.87 9.26
CA CYS A 62 -4.90 -5.84 9.54
C CYS A 62 -5.97 -6.39 10.46
N ARG A 63 -6.60 -7.53 10.09
CA ARG A 63 -7.65 -8.15 10.90
C ARG A 63 -7.20 -8.46 12.33
N GLU A 64 -6.02 -9.05 12.48
CA GLU A 64 -5.50 -9.39 13.81
C GLU A 64 -5.10 -8.15 14.61
N ALA A 65 -4.54 -7.12 13.96
CA ALA A 65 -4.17 -5.88 14.61
C ALA A 65 -5.40 -5.11 15.12
N GLU A 66 -6.48 -5.02 14.33
CA GLU A 66 -7.75 -4.43 14.76
C GLU A 66 -8.31 -5.15 15.99
N ALA A 67 -8.27 -6.49 15.99
CA ALA A 67 -8.72 -7.29 17.13
C ALA A 67 -7.85 -7.06 18.38
N ILE A 68 -6.53 -6.91 18.21
CA ILE A 68 -5.57 -6.66 19.29
C ILE A 68 -5.73 -5.26 19.88
N LEU A 69 -5.95 -4.25 19.04
CA LEU A 69 -6.08 -2.84 19.41
C LEU A 69 -7.50 -2.50 19.87
N GLN A 70 -8.49 -3.37 19.58
CA GLN A 70 -9.91 -3.15 19.86
C GLN A 70 -10.45 -1.87 19.22
N GLU A 71 -9.85 -1.45 18.10
CA GLU A 71 -10.16 -0.24 17.36
C GLU A 71 -10.21 -0.60 15.88
N LYS A 72 -11.36 -0.35 15.25
CA LYS A 72 -11.53 -0.52 13.81
C LYS A 72 -10.88 0.63 13.07
N ASP A 73 -10.28 0.35 11.92
CA ASP A 73 -9.62 1.36 11.08
C ASP A 73 -8.60 2.20 11.89
N CYS A 74 -7.86 1.53 12.79
CA CYS A 74 -6.90 2.20 13.64
C CYS A 74 -5.80 2.83 12.78
N ARG A 75 -5.63 4.15 12.87
CA ARG A 75 -4.64 4.93 12.10
C ARG A 75 -3.17 4.50 12.26
N ARG A 76 -2.90 3.63 13.23
CA ARG A 76 -1.57 3.06 13.47
C ARG A 76 -1.26 1.87 12.57
N ILE A 77 -2.29 1.22 12.04
CA ILE A 77 -2.16 0.17 11.05
C ILE A 77 -1.83 0.89 9.74
N VAL A 78 -0.70 0.55 9.13
CA VAL A 78 -0.21 1.17 7.90
C VAL A 78 0.22 0.13 6.85
N ILE A 79 0.01 -1.15 7.15
CA ILE A 79 0.36 -2.26 6.25
C ILE A 79 -0.57 -2.33 5.03
N ASP A 80 -1.79 -1.82 5.18
CA ASP A 80 -2.74 -1.48 4.13
C ASP A 80 -2.16 -0.46 3.15
N GLU A 81 -1.59 0.62 3.67
CA GLU A 81 -1.03 1.64 2.81
C GLU A 81 0.24 1.16 2.09
N VAL A 82 1.03 0.32 2.77
CA VAL A 82 2.16 -0.38 2.15
C VAL A 82 1.65 -1.24 0.99
N ALA A 83 0.59 -2.01 1.19
CA ALA A 83 -0.01 -2.85 0.15
C ALA A 83 -0.52 -2.02 -1.04
N GLY A 84 -1.23 -0.93 -0.78
CA GLY A 84 -1.71 -0.01 -1.80
C GLY A 84 -0.55 0.62 -2.60
N PHE A 85 0.51 1.06 -1.92
CA PHE A 85 1.67 1.67 -2.58
C PHE A 85 2.51 0.69 -3.40
N LEU A 86 2.63 -0.57 -2.97
CA LEU A 86 3.27 -1.62 -3.77
C LEU A 86 2.60 -1.75 -5.15
N LEU A 87 1.27 -1.64 -5.19
CA LEU A 87 0.51 -1.64 -6.44
C LEU A 87 0.68 -0.31 -7.20
N ALA A 88 0.61 0.83 -6.52
CA ALA A 88 0.77 2.16 -7.13
C ALA A 88 2.08 2.32 -7.90
N ASN A 89 3.18 1.79 -7.37
CA ASN A 89 4.51 1.91 -7.95
C ASN A 89 4.90 0.67 -8.81
N LEU A 90 3.97 -0.26 -9.05
CA LEU A 90 4.27 -1.49 -9.79
C LEU A 90 4.73 -1.18 -11.22
N PHE A 91 5.85 -1.77 -11.63
CA PHE A 91 6.49 -1.55 -12.94
C PHE A 91 6.96 -0.11 -13.22
N ALA A 92 7.01 0.77 -12.22
CA ALA A 92 7.69 2.05 -12.37
C ALA A 92 9.22 1.83 -12.36
N PRO A 93 9.99 2.56 -13.20
CA PRO A 93 11.44 2.52 -13.13
C PRO A 93 11.92 3.05 -11.78
N ALA A 94 13.10 2.61 -11.34
CA ALA A 94 13.70 3.01 -10.06
C ALA A 94 14.32 4.43 -10.14
N GLU A 95 13.53 5.39 -10.60
CA GLU A 95 13.89 6.78 -10.80
C GLU A 95 13.10 7.68 -9.85
N PHE A 96 13.66 8.84 -9.52
CA PHE A 96 13.05 9.74 -8.55
C PHE A 96 11.66 10.23 -9.00
N LYS A 97 11.50 10.66 -10.26
CA LYS A 97 10.24 11.26 -10.73
C LYS A 97 9.05 10.28 -10.68
N PRO A 98 9.14 9.05 -11.23
CA PRO A 98 7.98 8.15 -11.25
C PRO A 98 7.63 7.64 -9.85
N VAL A 99 8.62 7.38 -8.99
CA VAL A 99 8.39 6.96 -7.61
C VAL A 99 7.76 8.09 -6.79
N ALA A 100 8.27 9.32 -6.91
CA ALA A 100 7.71 10.47 -6.21
C ALA A 100 6.27 10.75 -6.68
N LEU A 101 6.00 10.62 -7.99
CA LEU A 101 4.66 10.80 -8.52
C LEU A 101 3.70 9.71 -8.05
N ALA A 102 4.12 8.44 -8.07
CA ALA A 102 3.33 7.34 -7.52
C ALA A 102 2.97 7.60 -6.06
N PHE A 103 3.93 8.10 -5.26
CA PHE A 103 3.73 8.43 -3.85
C PHE A 103 2.69 9.54 -3.68
N ILE A 104 2.84 10.64 -4.41
CA ILE A 104 1.94 11.79 -4.33
C ILE A 104 0.53 11.39 -4.77
N LEU A 105 0.39 10.71 -5.91
CA LEU A 105 -0.91 10.29 -6.44
C LEU A 105 -1.60 9.30 -5.49
N PHE A 106 -0.88 8.31 -5.00
CA PHE A 106 -1.41 7.35 -4.04
C PHE A 106 -1.95 8.07 -2.80
N ARG A 107 -1.18 8.97 -2.19
CA ARG A 107 -1.62 9.72 -1.01
C ARG A 107 -2.81 10.62 -1.29
N ILE A 108 -2.84 11.29 -2.45
CA ILE A 108 -3.99 12.11 -2.83
C ILE A 108 -5.25 11.25 -2.95
N PHE A 109 -5.17 10.11 -3.63
CA PHE A 109 -6.33 9.25 -3.83
C PHE A 109 -6.79 8.54 -2.56
N ASP A 110 -5.86 8.12 -1.71
CA ASP A 110 -6.15 7.57 -0.39
C ASP A 110 -6.86 8.59 0.52
N ILE A 111 -6.48 9.87 0.48
CA ILE A 111 -7.18 10.91 1.27
C ILE A 111 -8.58 11.21 0.71
N ILE A 112 -8.74 11.20 -0.62
CA ILE A 112 -10.01 11.57 -1.27
C ILE A 112 -11.00 10.39 -1.33
N LYS A 113 -10.51 9.15 -1.47
CA LYS A 113 -11.26 7.89 -1.63
C LYS A 113 -12.39 7.94 -2.66
N VAL A 114 -12.07 8.36 -3.89
CA VAL A 114 -13.03 8.38 -5.01
C VAL A 114 -13.58 6.98 -5.30
N PHE A 115 -14.88 6.88 -5.60
CA PHE A 115 -15.56 5.64 -5.98
C PHE A 115 -14.77 4.84 -7.03
N PRO A 116 -14.62 3.50 -6.88
CA PRO A 116 -15.18 2.64 -5.83
C PRO A 116 -14.46 2.58 -4.48
N ALA A 117 -13.33 3.25 -4.24
CA ALA A 117 -12.53 3.12 -3.00
C ALA A 117 -13.37 3.35 -1.73
N GLY A 118 -14.05 4.49 -1.61
CA GLY A 118 -14.92 4.77 -0.46
C GLY A 118 -16.15 3.87 -0.30
N ARG A 119 -16.46 2.98 -1.27
CA ARG A 119 -17.47 1.92 -1.07
C ARG A 119 -16.85 0.64 -0.53
N ALA A 120 -15.57 0.37 -0.79
CA ALA A 120 -14.87 -0.81 -0.30
C ALA A 120 -14.73 -0.79 1.23
N GLU A 121 -14.64 0.39 1.85
CA GLU A 121 -14.67 0.58 3.32
C GLU A 121 -15.94 -0.02 3.99
N LYS A 122 -17.03 -0.23 3.23
CA LYS A 122 -18.25 -0.86 3.78
C LYS A 122 -18.10 -2.38 3.96
N ILE A 123 -17.08 -2.99 3.35
CA ILE A 123 -16.74 -4.40 3.54
C ILE A 123 -16.08 -4.54 4.91
N ARG A 124 -16.60 -5.45 5.74
CA ARG A 124 -16.12 -5.57 7.14
C ARG A 124 -14.77 -6.29 7.24
N GLY A 125 -13.92 -5.77 8.12
CA GLY A 125 -12.63 -6.35 8.52
C GLY A 125 -11.50 -6.02 7.55
N GLY A 126 -10.32 -6.58 7.80
CA GLY A 126 -9.09 -6.26 7.06
C GLY A 126 -9.14 -6.43 5.53
N LEU A 127 -10.14 -7.11 4.97
CA LEU A 127 -10.35 -7.12 3.52
C LEU A 127 -10.84 -5.78 2.98
N GLY A 128 -11.74 -5.09 3.68
CA GLY A 128 -12.25 -3.79 3.24
C GLY A 128 -11.16 -2.72 3.22
N VAL A 129 -10.34 -2.72 4.28
CA VAL A 129 -9.21 -1.81 4.52
C VAL A 129 -8.04 -2.03 3.57
N ILE A 130 -7.88 -3.24 3.03
CA ILE A 130 -6.88 -3.49 1.99
C ILE A 130 -7.45 -3.13 0.61
N LEU A 131 -8.74 -3.37 0.39
CA LEU A 131 -9.35 -3.16 -0.91
C LEU A 131 -9.49 -1.68 -1.29
N ASP A 132 -9.84 -0.79 -0.37
CA ASP A 132 -9.86 0.65 -0.63
C ASP A 132 -8.47 1.18 -1.02
N ASP A 133 -7.43 0.78 -0.29
CA ASP A 133 -6.02 1.13 -0.57
C ASP A 133 -5.51 0.54 -1.90
N LEU A 134 -5.92 -0.68 -2.24
CA LEU A 134 -5.62 -1.27 -3.54
C LEU A 134 -6.33 -0.56 -4.69
N ILE A 135 -7.56 -0.11 -4.50
CA ILE A 135 -8.30 0.64 -5.53
C ILE A 135 -7.60 1.96 -5.82
N VAL A 136 -7.22 2.72 -4.78
CA VAL A 136 -6.49 3.99 -4.97
C VAL A 136 -5.06 3.76 -5.48
N GLY A 137 -4.43 2.66 -5.07
CA GLY A 137 -3.16 2.19 -5.64
C GLY A 137 -3.28 1.92 -7.14
N LEU A 138 -4.37 1.29 -7.59
CA LEU A 138 -4.62 1.05 -9.01
C LEU A 138 -4.80 2.36 -9.79
N TYR A 139 -5.47 3.37 -9.23
CA TYR A 139 -5.58 4.69 -9.87
C TYR A 139 -4.22 5.33 -10.09
N ALA A 140 -3.38 5.34 -9.05
CA ALA A 140 -2.03 5.87 -9.13
C ALA A 140 -1.19 5.12 -10.16
N LEU A 141 -1.26 3.78 -10.15
CA LEU A 141 -0.60 2.93 -11.14
C LEU A 141 -0.99 3.31 -12.57
N MET A 142 -2.29 3.39 -12.86
CA MET A 142 -2.77 3.72 -14.20
C MET A 142 -2.25 5.06 -14.70
N ILE A 143 -2.24 6.09 -13.84
CA ILE A 143 -1.75 7.42 -14.20
C ILE A 143 -0.23 7.44 -14.40
N VAL A 144 0.54 6.82 -13.50
CA VAL A 144 2.00 6.75 -13.63
C VAL A 144 2.39 6.00 -14.90
N ARG A 145 1.73 4.86 -15.19
CA ARG A 145 1.98 4.08 -16.40
C ARG A 145 1.60 4.84 -17.66
N LEU A 146 0.50 5.60 -17.63
CA LEU A 146 0.10 6.45 -18.73
C LEU A 146 1.18 7.50 -19.00
N LEU A 147 1.63 8.24 -17.98
CA LEU A 147 2.63 9.29 -18.15
C LEU A 147 3.99 8.77 -18.62
N LEU A 148 4.42 7.60 -18.12
CA LEU A 148 5.62 6.90 -18.62
C LEU A 148 5.46 6.50 -20.10
N PHE A 149 4.29 5.99 -20.48
CA PHE A 149 4.00 5.62 -21.87
C PHE A 149 4.07 6.82 -22.83
N TRP A 150 3.63 8.01 -22.38
CA TRP A 150 3.75 9.26 -23.16
C TRP A 150 5.12 9.94 -23.05
N GLY A 151 6.07 9.39 -22.27
CA GLY A 151 7.38 10.00 -22.04
C GLY A 151 7.32 11.33 -21.30
N ALA A 152 6.23 11.59 -20.55
CA ALA A 152 6.05 12.83 -19.80
C ALA A 152 6.86 12.85 -18.48
N ILE A 153 7.22 11.67 -17.98
CA ILE A 153 8.02 11.46 -16.77
C ILE A 153 9.04 10.35 -16.95
#